data_AF-W4VJ53-F1
#
_entry.id   AF-W4VJ53-F1
#
_cell.length_a   1.000
_cell.length_b   1.000
_cell.length_c   1.000
_cell.angle_alpha   90.00
_cell.angle_beta   90.00
_cell.angle_gamma   90.00
#
_symmetry.space_group_name_H-M   'P 1'
#
loop_
_entity.id
_entity.type
_entity.pdbx_description
1 polymer ?
#
loop_
_entity_poly.entity_id
_entity_poly.type
_entity_poly.pdbx_seq_one_letter_code
_entity_poly.pdbx_strand_id
1 'polypeptide(L)'
;MIKEIRDSISELNRDRALLYVAKYLNIIDNKLLEPDIVEREILKLIYLVIETVQAKELARSEYLFMNYIPHVEIKEIKSKSEMKIWLKTQIEGILAGLDRNNKDKHPCIQKAIQFIEKNFNQPITLNEVAEYVDMNATYFSYLFKEEMGISYIKYVTEVRINKAKTMLEKGEKVTDVSEQVGYHTYRHFF
;
A
#
# COMPACT_ATOMS: atom_id res chain seq x y z
N MET A 1 5.08 -2.63 -24.22
CA MET A 1 3.86 -2.81 -23.40
C MET A 1 4.17 -2.72 -21.91
N ILE A 2 4.88 -3.68 -21.31
CA ILE A 2 5.24 -3.63 -19.87
C ILE A 2 5.96 -2.33 -19.49
N LYS A 3 6.96 -1.91 -20.29
CA LYS A 3 7.65 -0.63 -20.11
C LYS A 3 6.67 0.56 -20.11
N GLU A 4 5.77 0.62 -21.08
CA GLU A 4 4.78 1.71 -21.18
C GLU A 4 3.84 1.77 -19.98
N ILE A 5 3.42 0.62 -19.42
CA ILE A 5 2.61 0.57 -18.20
C ILE A 5 3.39 1.17 -17.04
N ARG A 6 4.65 0.73 -16.86
CA ARG A 6 5.54 1.25 -15.82
C ARG A 6 5.78 2.75 -15.96
N ASP A 7 6.08 3.22 -17.17
CA ASP A 7 6.34 4.63 -17.45
C ASP A 7 5.07 5.46 -17.18
N SER A 8 3.89 4.97 -17.57
CA SER A 8 2.61 5.65 -17.32
C SER A 8 2.29 5.81 -15.83
N ILE A 9 2.48 4.75 -15.04
CA ILE A 9 2.34 4.80 -13.58
C ILE A 9 3.40 5.72 -13.00
N SER A 10 4.60 5.71 -13.56
CA SER A 10 5.70 6.55 -13.13
C SER A 10 5.42 8.04 -13.38
N GLU A 11 4.68 8.37 -14.41
CA GLU A 11 4.24 9.73 -14.72
C GLU A 11 2.94 10.11 -13.98
N LEU A 12 2.39 9.21 -13.14
CA LEU A 12 1.07 9.35 -12.51
C LEU A 12 -0.07 9.56 -13.53
N ASN A 13 0.10 9.01 -14.73
CA ASN A 13 -0.88 9.11 -15.80
C ASN A 13 -1.77 7.88 -15.81
N ARG A 14 -2.87 7.95 -15.05
CA ARG A 14 -3.83 6.84 -14.88
C ARG A 14 -4.45 6.39 -16.20
N ASP A 15 -4.94 7.31 -17.01
CA ASP A 15 -5.62 6.96 -18.26
C ASP A 15 -4.67 6.25 -19.22
N ARG A 16 -3.42 6.74 -19.31
CA ARG A 16 -2.37 6.09 -20.10
C ARG A 16 -2.04 4.69 -19.55
N ALA A 17 -1.95 4.54 -18.23
CA ALA A 17 -1.69 3.24 -17.60
C ALA A 17 -2.81 2.23 -17.90
N LEU A 18 -4.08 2.62 -17.72
CA LEU A 18 -5.25 1.79 -18.00
C LEU A 18 -5.34 1.40 -19.48
N LEU A 19 -5.02 2.33 -20.39
CA LEU A 19 -4.96 2.05 -21.82
C LEU A 19 -3.93 0.94 -22.14
N TYR A 20 -2.72 1.02 -21.58
CA TYR A 20 -1.69 0.01 -21.85
C TYR A 20 -1.98 -1.33 -21.16
N VAL A 21 -2.64 -1.34 -20.00
CA VAL A 21 -3.14 -2.56 -19.36
C VAL A 21 -4.20 -3.24 -20.23
N ALA A 22 -5.18 -2.50 -20.74
CA ALA A 22 -6.21 -3.05 -21.63
C ALA A 22 -5.60 -3.64 -22.91
N LYS A 23 -4.63 -2.94 -23.51
CA LYS A 23 -3.87 -3.46 -24.66
C LYS A 23 -3.11 -4.75 -24.32
N TYR A 24 -2.54 -4.86 -23.11
CA TYR A 24 -1.86 -6.09 -22.68
C TYR A 24 -2.84 -7.26 -22.54
N LEU A 25 -4.01 -7.04 -21.94
CA LEU A 25 -5.05 -8.06 -21.80
C LEU A 25 -5.56 -8.55 -23.17
N ASN A 26 -5.71 -7.67 -24.15
CA ASN A 26 -6.07 -8.06 -25.52
C ASN A 26 -5.01 -8.98 -26.16
N ILE A 27 -3.72 -8.78 -25.86
CA ILE A 27 -2.65 -9.67 -26.35
C ILE A 27 -2.76 -11.06 -25.70
N ILE A 28 -3.08 -11.13 -24.41
CA ILE A 28 -3.32 -12.40 -23.72
C ILE A 28 -4.48 -13.15 -24.38
N ASP A 29 -5.57 -12.44 -24.70
CA ASP A 29 -6.74 -13.04 -25.34
C ASP A 29 -6.43 -13.62 -26.72
N ASN A 30 -5.69 -12.87 -27.54
CA ASN A 30 -5.33 -13.30 -28.89
C ASN A 30 -4.38 -14.50 -28.91
N LYS A 31 -3.68 -14.78 -27.79
CA LYS A 31 -2.75 -15.91 -27.68
C LYS A 31 -3.41 -17.22 -27.26
N LEU A 32 -4.72 -17.23 -26.98
CA LEU A 32 -5.49 -18.43 -26.59
C LEU A 32 -4.81 -19.26 -25.48
N LEU A 33 -4.19 -18.58 -24.51
CA LEU A 33 -3.38 -19.23 -23.47
C LEU A 33 -4.22 -20.12 -22.54
N GLU A 34 -3.58 -21.16 -22.00
CA GLU A 34 -4.14 -21.99 -20.92
C GLU A 34 -4.36 -21.18 -19.63
N PRO A 35 -5.37 -21.53 -18.80
CA PRO A 35 -5.72 -20.79 -17.58
C PRO A 35 -4.53 -20.51 -16.65
N ASP A 36 -3.68 -21.51 -16.38
CA ASP A 36 -2.51 -21.36 -15.51
C ASP A 36 -1.48 -20.36 -16.04
N ILE A 37 -1.38 -20.25 -17.37
CA ILE A 37 -0.50 -19.27 -18.01
C ILE A 37 -1.10 -17.87 -17.85
N VAL A 38 -2.41 -17.73 -18.04
CA VAL A 38 -3.14 -16.46 -17.84
C VAL A 38 -3.00 -15.98 -16.39
N GLU A 39 -3.20 -16.86 -15.41
CA GLU A 39 -3.01 -16.55 -13.99
C GLU A 39 -1.60 -15.99 -13.73
N ARG A 40 -0.55 -16.68 -14.22
CA ARG A 40 0.84 -16.21 -14.06
C ARG A 40 1.10 -14.86 -14.70
N GLU A 41 0.56 -14.62 -15.90
CA GLU A 41 0.73 -13.33 -16.59
C GLU A 41 0.00 -12.19 -15.87
N ILE A 42 -1.17 -12.47 -15.32
CA ILE A 42 -1.94 -11.53 -14.50
C ILE A 42 -1.20 -11.21 -13.20
N LEU A 43 -0.67 -12.23 -12.52
CA LEU A 43 0.11 -12.05 -11.29
C LEU A 43 1.37 -11.21 -11.54
N LYS A 44 2.10 -11.47 -12.63
CA LYS A 44 3.26 -10.63 -13.00
C LYS A 44 2.87 -9.17 -13.18
N LEU A 45 1.74 -8.91 -13.84
CA LEU A 45 1.29 -7.55 -14.13
C LEU A 45 0.82 -6.82 -12.87
N ILE A 46 0.07 -7.47 -11.96
CA ILE A 46 -0.34 -6.84 -10.71
C ILE A 46 0.86 -6.53 -9.81
N TYR A 47 1.85 -7.44 -9.69
CA TYR A 47 3.05 -7.17 -8.90
C TYR A 47 3.91 -6.07 -9.50
N LEU A 48 4.03 -5.98 -10.82
CA LEU A 48 4.69 -4.87 -11.49
C LEU A 48 4.03 -3.52 -11.13
N VAL A 49 2.70 -3.47 -11.15
CA VAL A 49 1.94 -2.26 -10.80
C VAL A 49 2.18 -1.88 -9.35
N ILE A 50 2.08 -2.86 -8.43
CA ILE A 50 2.35 -2.67 -6.99
C ILE A 50 3.76 -2.11 -6.78
N GLU A 51 4.78 -2.77 -7.33
CA GLU A 51 6.19 -2.36 -7.20
C GLU A 51 6.41 -0.94 -7.75
N THR A 52 5.83 -0.64 -8.91
CA THR A 52 5.96 0.69 -9.53
C THR A 52 5.30 1.79 -8.68
N VAL A 53 4.18 1.47 -8.02
CA VAL A 53 3.51 2.39 -7.09
C VAL A 53 4.28 2.54 -5.79
N GLN A 54 4.82 1.46 -5.23
CA GLN A 54 5.64 1.50 -4.01
C GLN A 54 6.93 2.30 -4.21
N ALA A 55 7.56 2.19 -5.38
CA ALA A 55 8.75 2.95 -5.73
C ALA A 55 8.54 4.48 -5.81
N LYS A 56 7.30 4.96 -5.75
CA LYS A 56 7.00 6.40 -5.79
C LYS A 56 7.19 7.15 -4.47
N GLU A 57 7.68 6.47 -3.42
CA GLU A 57 7.86 7.03 -2.07
C GLU A 57 6.61 7.79 -1.58
N LEU A 58 5.43 7.36 -2.02
CA LEU A 58 4.19 7.93 -1.54
C LEU A 58 3.95 7.34 -0.15
N ALA A 59 3.79 8.18 0.88
CA ALA A 59 3.51 7.72 2.24
C ALA A 59 2.31 6.76 2.34
N ARG A 60 1.43 6.70 1.32
CA ARG A 60 0.31 5.76 1.23
C ARG A 60 0.66 4.42 0.56
N SER A 61 1.66 4.33 -0.32
CA SER A 61 1.92 3.12 -1.11
C SER A 61 2.42 1.94 -0.27
N GLU A 62 3.06 2.20 0.88
CA GLU A 62 3.40 1.14 1.85
C GLU A 62 2.14 0.50 2.47
N TYR A 63 1.08 1.27 2.68
CA TYR A 63 -0.16 0.82 3.35
C TYR A 63 -1.22 0.31 2.37
N LEU A 64 -1.20 0.78 1.12
CA LEU A 64 -2.21 0.44 0.11
C LEU A 64 -2.30 -1.07 -0.16
N PHE A 65 -1.20 -1.79 0.05
CA PHE A 65 -1.07 -3.21 -0.22
C PHE A 65 -0.92 -4.06 1.05
N MET A 66 -1.11 -3.48 2.24
CA MET A 66 -1.02 -4.27 3.47
C MET A 66 -2.15 -5.29 3.55
N ASN A 67 -1.76 -6.56 3.75
CA ASN A 67 -2.65 -7.72 3.68
C ASN A 67 -3.30 -7.95 2.30
N TYR A 68 -2.83 -7.26 1.25
CA TYR A 68 -3.25 -7.54 -0.11
C TYR A 68 -2.45 -8.72 -0.66
N ILE A 69 -3.14 -9.83 -0.94
CA ILE A 69 -2.51 -11.09 -1.34
C ILE A 69 -3.09 -11.54 -2.70
N PRO A 70 -2.62 -10.94 -3.82
CA PRO A 70 -3.10 -11.25 -5.17
C PRO A 70 -3.19 -12.74 -5.50
N HIS A 71 -2.21 -13.51 -5.05
CA HIS A 71 -2.08 -14.94 -5.36
C HIS A 71 -3.07 -15.84 -4.58
N VAL A 72 -3.68 -15.33 -3.52
CA VAL A 72 -4.77 -16.03 -2.82
C VAL A 72 -6.09 -15.71 -3.50
N GLU A 73 -6.34 -14.44 -3.80
CA GLU A 73 -7.59 -14.00 -4.43
C GLU A 73 -7.80 -14.61 -5.82
N ILE A 74 -6.76 -14.63 -6.66
CA ILE A 74 -6.89 -15.12 -8.04
C ILE A 74 -7.13 -16.63 -8.13
N LYS A 75 -6.66 -17.41 -7.14
CA LYS A 75 -6.82 -18.87 -7.12
C LYS A 75 -8.27 -19.33 -7.00
N GLU A 76 -9.12 -18.50 -6.40
CA GLU A 76 -10.55 -18.78 -6.28
C GLU A 76 -11.31 -18.51 -7.59
N ILE A 77 -10.65 -17.89 -8.59
CA ILE A 77 -11.25 -17.50 -9.86
C ILE A 77 -11.02 -18.59 -10.89
N LYS A 78 -12.11 -19.12 -11.45
CA LYS A 78 -12.06 -20.32 -12.31
C LYS A 78 -11.99 -20.02 -13.80
N SER A 79 -12.35 -18.80 -14.23
CA SER A 79 -12.39 -18.46 -15.65
C SER A 79 -11.37 -17.38 -16.03
N LYS A 80 -10.78 -17.54 -17.22
CA LYS A 80 -9.86 -16.54 -17.81
C LYS A 80 -10.52 -15.15 -17.90
N SER A 81 -11.81 -15.10 -18.23
CA SER A 81 -12.56 -13.86 -18.33
C SER A 81 -12.68 -13.15 -16.97
N GLU A 82 -13.02 -13.89 -15.92
CA GLU A 82 -13.11 -13.33 -14.57
C GLU A 82 -11.74 -12.91 -14.03
N MET A 83 -10.66 -13.66 -14.32
CA MET A 83 -9.32 -13.27 -13.90
C MET A 83 -8.91 -11.91 -14.49
N LYS A 84 -9.26 -11.65 -15.77
CA LYS A 84 -9.01 -10.36 -16.42
C LYS A 84 -9.85 -9.23 -15.81
N ILE A 85 -11.13 -9.51 -15.52
CA ILE A 85 -12.02 -8.55 -14.86
C ILE A 85 -11.45 -8.20 -13.49
N TRP A 86 -11.08 -9.21 -12.70
CA TRP A 86 -10.42 -9.03 -11.41
C TRP A 86 -9.18 -8.15 -11.55
N LEU A 87 -8.25 -8.48 -12.46
CA LEU A 87 -7.04 -7.67 -12.65
C LEU A 87 -7.37 -6.20 -12.96
N LYS A 88 -8.32 -5.97 -13.87
CA LYS A 88 -8.75 -4.63 -14.25
C LYS A 88 -9.28 -3.87 -13.02
N THR A 89 -10.17 -4.50 -12.24
CA THR A 89 -10.72 -3.92 -11.02
C THR A 89 -9.65 -3.59 -10.00
N GLN A 90 -8.68 -4.49 -9.79
CA GLN A 90 -7.57 -4.26 -8.85
C GLN A 90 -6.70 -3.10 -9.29
N ILE A 91 -6.27 -3.07 -10.56
CA ILE A 91 -5.45 -1.96 -11.09
C ILE A 91 -6.22 -0.65 -11.02
N GLU A 92 -7.50 -0.62 -11.38
CA GLU A 92 -8.33 0.59 -11.27
C GLU A 92 -8.40 1.09 -9.81
N GLY A 93 -8.57 0.20 -8.83
CA GLY A 93 -8.57 0.55 -7.42
C GLY A 93 -7.23 1.12 -6.95
N ILE A 94 -6.12 0.49 -7.35
CA ILE A 94 -4.76 0.93 -7.03
C ILE A 94 -4.50 2.32 -7.61
N LEU A 95 -4.79 2.51 -8.90
CA LEU A 95 -4.54 3.77 -9.60
C LEU A 95 -5.51 4.88 -9.14
N ALA A 96 -6.75 4.57 -8.77
CA ALA A 96 -7.66 5.53 -8.14
C ALA A 96 -7.13 5.99 -6.77
N GLY A 97 -6.37 5.14 -6.07
CA GLY A 97 -5.63 5.51 -4.87
C GLY A 97 -4.52 6.55 -5.11
N LEU A 98 -3.97 6.60 -6.33
CA LEU A 98 -2.95 7.57 -6.76
C LEU A 98 -3.54 8.93 -7.12
N ASP A 99 -4.71 8.97 -7.75
CA ASP A 99 -5.40 10.24 -8.10
C ASP A 99 -5.78 11.06 -6.87
N ARG A 100 -5.98 10.41 -5.72
CA ARG A 100 -6.32 11.07 -4.43
C ARG A 100 -5.15 11.85 -3.80
N ASN A 101 -4.08 12.13 -4.54
CA ASN A 101 -2.90 12.86 -4.07
C ASN A 101 -2.80 14.32 -4.55
N ASN A 102 -3.90 15.05 -4.71
CA ASN A 102 -3.79 16.52 -4.58
C ASN A 102 -5.04 17.34 -4.25
N LYS A 103 -6.24 16.76 -4.06
CA LYS A 103 -7.44 17.56 -3.76
C LYS A 103 -8.29 17.13 -2.57
N ASP A 104 -8.30 15.84 -2.21
CA ASP A 104 -9.34 15.34 -1.29
C ASP A 104 -8.84 14.53 -0.07
N LYS A 105 -7.56 14.62 0.30
CA LYS A 105 -7.13 14.21 1.65
C LYS A 105 -6.99 15.45 2.51
N HIS A 106 -7.67 15.47 3.66
CA HIS A 106 -7.57 16.58 4.60
C HIS A 106 -6.09 16.78 4.94
N PRO A 107 -5.48 17.96 4.66
CA PRO A 107 -4.03 18.18 4.83
C PRO A 107 -3.49 17.82 6.22
N CYS A 108 -4.36 17.83 7.23
CA CYS A 108 -4.06 17.37 8.58
C CYS A 108 -3.71 15.87 8.66
N ILE A 109 -4.38 14.97 7.93
CA ILE A 109 -4.10 13.53 8.01
C ILE A 109 -2.74 13.21 7.38
N GLN A 110 -2.37 13.91 6.30
CA GLN A 110 -1.02 13.78 5.74
C GLN A 110 0.05 14.28 6.71
N LYS A 111 -0.18 15.42 7.38
CA LYS A 111 0.71 15.92 8.43
C LYS A 111 0.83 14.93 9.61
N ALA A 112 -0.28 14.33 10.03
CA ALA A 112 -0.29 13.34 11.10
C ALA A 112 0.51 12.08 10.73
N ILE A 113 0.38 11.60 9.50
CA ILE A 113 1.15 10.47 8.98
C ILE A 113 2.66 10.78 9.03
N GLN A 114 3.07 11.92 8.49
CA GLN A 114 4.49 12.34 8.49
C GLN A 114 5.04 12.47 9.91
N PHE A 115 4.23 12.99 10.83
CA PHE A 115 4.60 13.04 12.24
C PHE A 115 4.82 11.64 12.82
N ILE A 116 3.89 10.71 12.58
CA ILE A 116 4.02 9.34 13.08
C ILE A 116 5.24 8.64 12.48
N GLU A 117 5.44 8.73 11.17
CA GLU A 117 6.58 8.11 10.48
C GLU A 117 7.93 8.66 10.92
N LYS A 118 7.99 9.93 11.36
CA LYS A 118 9.21 10.54 11.88
C LYS A 118 9.47 10.18 13.35
N ASN A 119 8.43 9.90 14.13
CA ASN A 119 8.51 9.74 15.58
C ASN A 119 8.13 8.32 16.08
N PHE A 120 7.92 7.35 15.17
CA PHE A 120 7.39 6.02 15.51
C PHE A 120 8.17 5.30 16.61
N ASN A 121 9.47 5.58 16.73
CA ASN A 121 10.37 4.99 17.71
C ASN A 121 10.21 5.58 19.13
N GLN A 122 9.35 6.58 19.31
CA GLN A 122 9.01 7.17 20.60
C GLN A 122 7.59 6.78 21.01
N PRO A 123 7.23 6.88 22.30
CA PRO A 123 5.84 6.86 22.73
C PRO A 123 5.06 7.96 21.98
N ILE A 124 4.06 7.58 21.19
CA ILE A 124 3.16 8.50 20.49
C ILE A 124 1.77 8.34 21.10
N THR A 125 1.22 9.43 21.60
CA THR A 125 -0.15 9.49 22.11
C THR A 125 -1.11 10.11 21.09
N LEU A 126 -2.40 9.80 21.21
CA LEU A 126 -3.45 10.40 20.39
C LEU A 126 -3.44 11.94 20.47
N ASN A 127 -3.25 12.48 21.69
CA ASN A 127 -3.27 13.92 21.94
C ASN A 127 -2.13 14.63 21.23
N GLU A 128 -0.91 14.10 21.30
CA GLU A 128 0.25 14.70 20.63
C GLU A 128 0.06 14.80 19.12
N VAL A 129 -0.45 13.74 18.49
CA VAL A 129 -0.69 13.75 17.03
C VAL A 129 -1.83 14.71 16.69
N ALA A 130 -2.89 14.75 17.50
CA ALA A 130 -4.02 15.64 17.28
C ALA A 130 -3.61 17.12 17.43
N GLU A 131 -2.84 17.44 18.47
CA GLU A 131 -2.28 18.78 18.68
C GLU A 131 -1.34 19.21 17.55
N TYR A 132 -0.49 18.30 17.07
CA TYR A 132 0.42 18.56 15.94
C TYR A 132 -0.33 18.96 14.65
N VAL A 133 -1.59 18.54 14.51
CA VAL A 133 -2.43 18.84 13.34
C VAL A 133 -3.59 19.80 13.64
N ASP A 134 -3.49 20.54 14.76
CA ASP A 134 -4.46 21.54 15.21
C ASP A 134 -5.88 20.98 15.38
N MET A 135 -6.01 19.77 15.94
CA MET A 135 -7.27 19.07 16.16
C MET A 135 -7.44 18.62 17.61
N ASN A 136 -8.70 18.47 18.04
CA ASN A 136 -8.98 17.71 19.24
C ASN A 136 -8.84 16.20 18.97
N ALA A 137 -8.46 15.46 20.00
CA ALA A 137 -8.17 14.02 19.93
C ALA A 137 -9.33 13.17 19.42
N THR A 138 -10.57 13.48 19.82
CA THR A 138 -11.77 12.73 19.41
C THR A 138 -12.01 12.86 17.90
N TYR A 139 -11.97 14.09 17.38
CA TYR A 139 -12.16 14.36 15.97
C TYR A 139 -11.03 13.78 15.13
N PHE A 140 -9.78 13.95 15.58
CA PHE A 140 -8.63 13.35 14.92
C PHE A 140 -8.76 11.81 14.84
N SER A 141 -9.12 11.14 15.94
CA SER A 141 -9.27 9.68 15.93
C SER A 141 -10.36 9.20 14.97
N TYR A 142 -11.48 9.92 14.89
CA TYR A 142 -12.56 9.61 13.95
C TYR A 142 -12.08 9.82 12.50
N LEU A 143 -11.58 11.01 12.20
CA LEU A 143 -11.14 11.40 10.86
C LEU A 143 -10.02 10.51 10.35
N PHE A 144 -9.02 10.21 11.20
CA PHE A 144 -7.92 9.32 10.85
C PHE A 144 -8.44 7.92 10.50
N LYS A 145 -9.39 7.38 11.28
CA LYS A 145 -9.98 6.06 11.01
C LYS A 145 -10.79 6.03 9.72
N GLU A 146 -11.61 7.05 9.47
CA GLU A 146 -12.38 7.17 8.22
C GLU A 146 -11.47 7.26 6.99
N GLU A 147 -10.41 8.07 7.07
CA GLU A 147 -9.50 8.30 5.94
C GLU A 147 -8.52 7.14 5.70
N MET A 148 -8.08 6.47 6.76
CA MET A 148 -7.06 5.41 6.70
C MET A 148 -7.63 4.00 6.78
N GLY A 149 -8.92 3.84 7.11
CA GLY A 149 -9.56 2.55 7.34
C GLY A 149 -9.12 1.82 8.62
N ILE A 150 -8.17 2.40 9.38
CA ILE A 150 -7.61 1.86 10.62
C ILE A 150 -7.37 2.97 11.64
N SER A 151 -7.36 2.63 12.93
CA SER A 151 -7.03 3.60 13.98
C SER A 151 -5.58 4.07 13.91
N TYR A 152 -5.31 5.27 14.43
CA TYR A 152 -3.95 5.81 14.50
C TYR A 152 -2.99 4.88 15.26
N ILE A 153 -3.43 4.24 16.35
CA ILE A 153 -2.57 3.35 17.13
C ILE A 153 -2.25 2.06 16.39
N LYS A 154 -3.20 1.55 15.59
CA LYS A 154 -2.93 0.43 14.70
C LYS A 154 -1.92 0.85 13.64
N TYR A 155 -2.08 2.04 13.07
CA TYR A 155 -1.13 2.59 12.10
C TYR A 155 0.29 2.73 12.68
N VAL A 156 0.46 3.31 13.87
CA VAL A 156 1.75 3.39 14.58
C VAL A 156 2.37 2.00 14.77
N THR A 157 1.55 1.02 15.18
CA THR A 157 2.00 -0.37 15.36
C THR A 157 2.53 -0.97 14.05
N GLU A 158 1.82 -0.79 12.94
CA GLU A 158 2.24 -1.31 11.63
C GLU A 158 3.54 -0.65 11.14
N VAL A 159 3.70 0.66 11.34
CA VAL A 159 4.95 1.38 11.03
C VAL A 159 6.13 0.71 11.74
N ARG A 160 5.99 0.45 13.04
CA ARG A 160 7.01 -0.18 13.87
C ARG A 160 7.34 -1.59 13.39
N ILE A 161 6.33 -2.41 13.09
CA ILE A 161 6.51 -3.77 12.60
C ILE A 161 7.26 -3.79 11.27
N ASN A 162 6.90 -2.91 10.32
CA ASN A 162 7.55 -2.87 9.01
C ASN A 162 9.01 -2.41 9.10
N LYS A 163 9.31 -1.43 9.97
CA LYS A 163 10.70 -1.06 10.27
C LYS A 163 11.47 -2.20 10.93
N ALA A 164 10.85 -2.91 11.87
CA ALA A 164 11.46 -4.07 12.53
C ALA A 164 11.79 -5.19 11.53
N LYS A 165 10.87 -5.55 10.64
CA LYS A 165 11.10 -6.52 9.56
C LYS A 165 12.33 -6.14 8.72
N THR A 166 12.38 -4.88 8.29
CA THR A 166 13.49 -4.37 7.47
C THR A 166 14.84 -4.46 8.19
N MET A 167 14.89 -4.21 9.49
CA MET A 167 16.12 -4.31 10.30
C MET A 167 16.52 -5.78 10.52
N LEU A 168 15.55 -6.66 10.80
CA LEU A 168 15.78 -8.09 10.99
C LEU A 168 16.29 -8.76 9.71
N GLU A 169 15.75 -8.39 8.55
CA GLU A 169 16.23 -8.86 7.23
C GLU A 169 17.68 -8.46 6.97
N LYS A 170 18.16 -7.36 7.58
CA LYS A 170 19.57 -6.92 7.54
C LYS A 170 20.45 -7.62 8.58
N GLY A 171 19.89 -8.51 9.40
CA GLY A 171 20.62 -9.27 10.42
C GLY A 171 20.83 -8.52 11.75
N GLU A 172 20.08 -7.45 12.01
CA GLU A 172 20.12 -6.79 13.31
C GLU A 172 19.57 -7.70 14.42
N LYS A 173 20.12 -7.58 15.64
CA LYS A 173 19.68 -8.40 16.77
C LYS A 173 18.29 -7.97 17.23
N VAL A 174 17.45 -8.95 17.58
CA VAL A 174 16.08 -8.72 18.06
C VAL A 174 16.02 -7.71 19.21
N THR A 175 16.97 -7.75 20.13
CA THR A 175 17.08 -6.78 21.24
C THR A 175 17.20 -5.35 20.74
N ASP A 176 18.08 -5.13 19.78
CA ASP A 176 18.42 -3.81 19.25
C ASP A 176 17.26 -3.29 18.39
N VAL A 177 16.62 -4.17 17.62
CA VAL A 177 15.43 -3.86 16.83
C VAL A 177 14.28 -3.42 17.73
N SER A 178 14.02 -4.14 18.83
CA SER A 178 12.91 -3.82 19.74
C SER A 178 13.04 -2.42 20.35
N GLU A 179 14.27 -2.01 20.70
CA GLU A 179 14.55 -0.67 21.22
C GLU A 179 14.42 0.39 20.12
N GLN A 180 14.96 0.14 18.93
CA GLN A 180 14.92 1.08 17.80
C GLN A 180 13.51 1.34 17.26
N VAL A 181 12.59 0.38 17.39
CA VAL A 181 11.20 0.54 16.94
C VAL A 181 10.24 0.97 18.06
N GLY A 182 10.77 1.38 19.23
CA GLY A 182 9.96 1.99 20.30
C GLY A 182 9.20 1.00 21.19
N TYR A 183 9.65 -0.26 21.25
CA TYR A 183 9.19 -1.25 22.23
C TYR A 183 10.22 -1.41 23.35
N HIS A 184 10.28 -0.40 24.22
CA HIS A 184 11.26 -0.34 25.33
C HIS A 184 11.06 -1.41 26.42
N THR A 185 9.98 -2.19 26.36
CA THR A 185 9.75 -3.34 27.24
C THR A 185 9.51 -4.58 26.39
N TYR A 186 10.39 -5.59 26.55
CA TYR A 186 10.35 -6.91 25.89
C TYR A 186 8.97 -7.57 25.86
N ARG A 187 8.12 -7.27 26.87
CA ARG A 187 6.77 -7.82 27.03
C ARG A 187 5.75 -7.33 25.99
N HIS A 188 6.06 -6.29 25.21
CA HIS A 188 5.17 -5.72 24.19
C HIS A 188 5.60 -6.05 22.74
N PHE A 189 6.72 -6.74 22.56
CA PHE A 189 7.31 -7.02 21.23
C PHE A 189 7.02 -8.43 20.68
N PHE A 190 6.69 -9.39 21.56
CA PHE A 190 6.40 -10.79 21.19
C PHE A 190 4.92 -11.05 20.97
#